data_AF-A0A453SQS8-F1
#
_entry.id   AF-A0A453SQS8-F1
#
_cell.length_a   1.000
_cell.length_b   1.000
_cell.length_c   1.000
_cell.angle_alpha   90.00
_cell.angle_beta   90.00
_cell.angle_gamma   90.00
#
_symmetry.space_group_name_H-M   'P 1'
#
loop_
_entity.id
_entity.type
_entity.pdbx_description
1 polymer ?
#
loop_
_entity_poly.entity_id
_entity_poly.type
_entity_poly.pdbx_seq_one_letter_code
_entity_poly.pdbx_strand_id
1 'polypeptide(L)'
;MLQSSEADEPNLYVNPLESASVQWAVANLTCQEAEKNTSGYACVSVHSFCLGVISSMEGYVGYRCACLRGFEGNPYIPNGCEGNYTCTKCPDHTEYDITKMQCTSVRKQNFYLGLTTIFLVQRWKRDVQKKLRRKYFRRNNGLLLEQLISGDENASERTKIFSLEELKRATNNFDPARILGRGGHGTVYKGILSNQHVVAIKKSQIIREGEISDFINEVAILSQINHRNIVKLFGCCLETEVPLLVYDFIPNGSLFESLHHDSSNMVSLTWNDCLRIASEAAGALCYLHSAASISIFHRNVKSSNILLDTNNAAKVSDFGASRVVPIDQTHVATNVQGTFGYFDPEYYQTGQLNEKSDVYSFGVVLLELLIRKKPVFTAESGMAESLCNYFLLEIRSRQPKEIVAAQVLEEANEEEINGVASLAEKCLRL
;
A
#
# COMPACT_ATOMS: atom_id res chain seq x y z
N MET A 1 -46.97 -104.71 22.00
CA MET A 1 -46.52 -104.70 23.41
C MET A 1 -46.62 -103.28 23.92
N LEU A 2 -47.44 -103.07 24.96
CA LEU A 2 -47.34 -102.08 26.06
C LEU A 2 -47.29 -100.58 25.63
N GLN A 3 -48.32 -99.74 25.75
CA GLN A 3 -48.95 -99.16 26.99
C GLN A 3 -47.91 -98.84 28.07
N SER A 4 -47.63 -97.58 28.45
CA SER A 4 -48.46 -96.58 29.15
C SER A 4 -47.54 -95.36 29.45
N SER A 5 -47.95 -94.14 29.79
CA SER A 5 -49.17 -93.60 30.37
C SER A 5 -49.30 -92.11 30.01
N GLU A 6 -50.46 -91.72 29.48
CA GLU A 6 -50.97 -90.35 29.61
C GLU A 6 -51.53 -90.16 31.02
N ALA A 7 -51.22 -89.01 31.61
CA ALA A 7 -52.08 -88.33 32.56
C ALA A 7 -51.91 -86.82 32.32
N ASP A 8 -53.03 -86.22 31.96
CA ASP A 8 -53.29 -84.81 31.66
C ASP A 8 -52.77 -83.83 32.73
N GLU A 9 -52.35 -82.65 32.26
CA GLU A 9 -52.62 -81.38 32.94
C GLU A 9 -53.47 -80.48 32.03
N PRO A 10 -54.36 -79.64 32.60
CA PRO A 10 -55.59 -79.22 31.93
C PRO A 10 -55.49 -77.87 31.18
N ASN A 11 -56.06 -77.88 29.97
CA ASN A 11 -56.89 -76.85 29.35
C ASN A 11 -56.47 -75.36 29.39
N LEU A 12 -56.03 -74.88 28.23
CA LEU A 12 -56.54 -73.62 27.67
C LEU A 12 -57.22 -73.94 26.32
N TYR A 13 -58.48 -74.39 26.42
CA TYR A 13 -59.39 -74.49 25.30
C TYR A 13 -59.72 -73.06 24.82
N VAL A 14 -59.31 -72.70 23.61
CA VAL A 14 -59.86 -71.53 22.89
C VAL A 14 -60.62 -72.05 21.68
N ASN A 15 -61.88 -71.65 21.57
CA ASN A 15 -62.88 -72.11 20.59
C ASN A 15 -62.46 -71.89 19.13
N PRO A 16 -62.93 -72.70 18.16
CA PRO A 16 -62.57 -72.58 16.73
C PRO A 16 -63.27 -71.43 15.96
N LEU A 17 -63.75 -70.38 16.64
CA LEU A 17 -64.51 -69.28 15.99
C LEU A 17 -64.12 -67.84 16.40
N GLU A 18 -63.02 -67.64 17.14
CA GLU A 18 -62.48 -66.30 17.40
C GLU A 18 -61.07 -66.16 16.82
N SER A 19 -60.90 -65.23 15.87
CA SER A 19 -59.58 -64.83 15.39
C SER A 19 -58.84 -64.10 16.52
N ALA A 20 -57.85 -64.76 17.12
CA ALA A 20 -56.92 -64.10 18.01
C ALA A 20 -55.96 -63.23 17.16
N SER A 21 -56.19 -61.91 17.14
CA SER A 21 -55.27 -60.98 16.50
C SER A 21 -54.04 -60.81 17.38
N VAL A 22 -52.90 -61.35 16.97
CA VAL A 22 -51.61 -61.12 17.66
C VAL A 22 -51.03 -59.82 17.14
N GLN A 23 -50.94 -58.81 18.01
CA GLN A 23 -50.23 -57.57 17.72
C GLN A 23 -48.77 -57.73 18.13
N TRP A 24 -47.85 -57.32 17.26
CA TRP A 24 -46.42 -57.45 17.50
C TRP A 24 -45.65 -56.24 16.96
N ALA A 25 -44.47 -56.01 17.55
CA ALA A 25 -43.47 -55.07 17.08
C ALA A 25 -42.11 -55.77 17.05
N VAL A 26 -41.21 -55.34 16.17
CA VAL A 26 -39.91 -56.01 15.95
C VAL A 26 -39.04 -55.98 17.20
N ALA A 27 -38.91 -54.79 17.79
CA ALA A 27 -38.13 -54.50 18.99
C ALA A 27 -38.68 -53.25 19.66
N ASN A 28 -38.48 -53.13 20.98
CA ASN A 28 -38.85 -51.95 21.75
C ASN A 28 -37.82 -50.82 21.54
N LEU A 29 -37.78 -50.27 20.32
CA LEU A 29 -36.91 -49.16 19.89
C LEU A 29 -37.70 -48.19 19.01
N THR A 30 -37.35 -46.90 19.06
CA THR A 30 -37.87 -45.92 18.09
C THR A 30 -37.24 -46.13 16.71
N CYS A 31 -37.92 -45.68 15.64
CA CYS A 31 -37.35 -45.76 14.29
C CYS A 31 -35.97 -45.07 14.20
N GLN A 32 -35.81 -43.91 14.83
CA GLN A 32 -34.52 -43.19 14.84
C GLN A 32 -33.40 -43.93 15.57
N GLU A 33 -33.72 -44.69 16.62
CA GLU A 33 -32.73 -45.50 17.33
C GLU A 33 -32.41 -46.78 16.56
N ALA A 34 -33.43 -47.42 15.98
CA ALA A 34 -33.28 -48.64 15.21
C ALA A 34 -32.44 -48.41 13.93
N GLU A 35 -32.66 -47.30 13.21
CA GLU A 35 -31.93 -46.95 11.98
C GLU A 35 -30.44 -46.67 12.23
N LYS A 36 -30.05 -46.32 13.46
CA LYS A 36 -28.64 -46.15 13.84
C LYS A 36 -27.92 -47.48 14.06
N ASN A 37 -28.65 -48.58 14.28
CA ASN A 37 -28.09 -49.90 14.52
C ASN A 37 -28.09 -50.74 13.23
N THR A 38 -27.07 -50.56 12.39
CA THR A 38 -26.98 -51.19 11.05
C THR A 38 -26.98 -52.72 11.05
N SER A 39 -26.62 -53.38 12.15
CA SER A 39 -26.59 -54.86 12.25
C SER A 39 -27.88 -55.45 12.84
N GLY A 40 -28.73 -54.65 13.47
CA GLY A 40 -29.98 -55.10 14.11
C GLY A 40 -31.26 -54.49 13.54
N TYR A 41 -31.16 -53.62 12.53
CA TYR A 41 -32.31 -52.98 11.89
C TYR A 41 -33.06 -53.94 10.97
N ALA A 42 -34.39 -54.06 11.14
CA ALA A 42 -35.18 -55.08 10.46
C ALA A 42 -35.78 -54.66 9.12
N CYS A 43 -35.84 -53.36 8.79
CA CYS A 43 -36.37 -52.90 7.50
C CYS A 43 -35.29 -52.97 6.43
N VAL A 44 -34.94 -54.19 6.02
CA VAL A 44 -33.76 -54.47 5.20
C VAL A 44 -34.01 -54.32 3.69
N SER A 45 -35.26 -54.12 3.27
CA SER A 45 -35.57 -53.87 1.86
C SER A 45 -35.24 -52.42 1.47
N VAL A 46 -34.59 -52.23 0.31
CA VAL A 46 -34.13 -50.91 -0.18
C VAL A 46 -35.29 -49.91 -0.34
N HIS A 47 -36.48 -50.42 -0.64
CA HIS A 47 -37.70 -49.62 -0.79
C HIS A 47 -38.66 -49.79 0.38
N SER A 48 -38.13 -49.94 1.60
CA SER A 48 -38.90 -49.97 2.84
C SER A 48 -38.58 -48.81 3.77
N PHE A 49 -39.47 -48.56 4.72
CA PHE A 49 -39.30 -47.55 5.75
C PHE A 49 -39.87 -48.02 7.09
N CYS A 50 -39.38 -47.41 8.18
CA CYS A 50 -39.80 -47.72 9.53
C CYS A 50 -41.06 -46.97 9.95
N LEU A 51 -41.95 -47.67 10.66
CA LEU A 51 -43.17 -47.16 11.24
C LEU A 51 -43.21 -47.47 12.73
N GLY A 52 -43.34 -46.42 13.55
CA GLY A 52 -43.57 -46.58 14.98
C GLY A 52 -44.94 -47.20 15.28
N VAL A 53 -44.98 -48.14 16.21
CA VAL A 53 -46.18 -48.82 16.69
C VAL A 53 -46.50 -48.29 18.08
N ILE A 54 -47.73 -47.78 18.25
CA ILE A 54 -48.22 -47.20 19.51
C ILE A 54 -49.47 -47.99 19.92
N SER A 55 -49.48 -48.50 21.15
CA SER A 55 -50.62 -49.14 21.79
C SER A 55 -51.38 -48.12 22.63
N SER A 56 -52.71 -48.19 22.60
CA SER A 56 -53.58 -47.31 23.37
C SER A 56 -53.49 -47.52 24.89
N MET A 57 -52.93 -48.64 25.35
CA MET A 57 -52.77 -48.93 26.79
C MET A 57 -51.33 -48.75 27.29
N GLU A 58 -50.32 -49.02 26.46
CA GLU A 58 -48.90 -49.06 26.88
C GLU A 58 -48.03 -47.97 26.24
N GLY A 59 -48.60 -47.11 25.39
CA GLY A 59 -47.83 -46.07 24.70
C GLY A 59 -46.99 -46.66 23.55
N TYR A 60 -45.79 -46.15 23.33
CA TYR A 60 -44.93 -46.60 22.23
C TYR A 60 -44.41 -48.02 22.50
N VAL A 61 -44.70 -48.96 21.61
CA VAL A 61 -44.40 -50.40 21.80
C VAL A 61 -43.11 -50.81 21.08
N GLY A 62 -42.80 -50.14 19.97
CA GLY A 62 -41.69 -50.51 19.10
C GLY A 62 -41.93 -50.05 17.68
N TYR A 63 -41.31 -50.70 16.70
CA TYR A 63 -41.50 -50.38 15.29
C TYR A 63 -41.83 -51.60 14.43
N ARG A 64 -42.35 -51.32 13.23
CA ARG A 64 -42.58 -52.25 12.13
C ARG A 64 -42.08 -51.65 10.82
N CYS A 65 -41.95 -52.47 9.80
CA CYS A 65 -41.50 -52.04 8.47
C CYS A 65 -42.66 -52.05 7.47
N ALA A 66 -42.64 -51.12 6.53
CA ALA A 66 -43.57 -51.06 5.40
C ALA A 66 -42.84 -50.71 4.11
N CYS A 67 -43.35 -51.16 2.96
CA CYS A 67 -42.82 -50.74 1.65
C CYS A 67 -43.21 -49.29 1.35
N LEU A 68 -42.30 -48.54 0.72
CA LEU A 68 -42.55 -47.18 0.23
C LEU A 68 -43.75 -47.17 -0.72
N ARG A 69 -44.44 -46.03 -0.79
CA ARG A 69 -45.64 -45.89 -1.63
C ARG A 69 -45.32 -46.23 -3.09
N GLY A 70 -46.05 -47.20 -3.66
CA GLY A 70 -45.84 -47.71 -5.02
C GLY A 70 -44.97 -48.97 -5.11
N PHE A 71 -44.47 -49.47 -3.98
CA PHE A 71 -43.82 -50.77 -3.86
C PHE A 71 -44.68 -51.70 -3.01
N GLU A 72 -44.75 -52.96 -3.39
CA GLU A 72 -45.48 -54.00 -2.66
C GLU A 72 -44.56 -55.19 -2.36
N GLY A 73 -44.88 -55.95 -1.31
CA GLY A 73 -44.12 -57.13 -0.89
C GLY A 73 -43.73 -57.11 0.58
N ASN A 74 -42.62 -57.77 0.91
CA ASN A 74 -42.15 -57.97 2.27
C ASN A 74 -40.94 -57.05 2.61
N PRO A 75 -41.11 -56.05 3.49
CA PRO A 75 -40.05 -55.10 3.82
C PRO A 75 -38.95 -55.68 4.74
N TYR A 76 -39.16 -56.87 5.33
CA TYR A 76 -38.20 -57.53 6.22
C TYR A 76 -37.21 -58.45 5.47
N ILE A 77 -37.28 -58.50 4.14
CA ILE A 77 -36.41 -59.33 3.30
C ILE A 77 -35.62 -58.38 2.37
N PRO A 78 -34.31 -58.61 2.15
CA PRO A 78 -33.54 -57.81 1.20
C PRO A 78 -34.20 -57.83 -0.19
N ASN A 79 -34.43 -56.64 -0.76
CA ASN A 79 -35.17 -56.42 -2.02
C ASN A 79 -36.62 -56.95 -2.04
N GLY A 80 -37.24 -57.22 -0.89
CA GLY A 80 -38.58 -57.77 -0.85
C GLY A 80 -39.70 -56.76 -1.16
N CYS A 81 -39.38 -55.49 -1.40
CA CYS A 81 -40.35 -54.47 -1.84
C CYS A 81 -40.11 -54.17 -3.31
N GLU A 82 -40.99 -54.67 -4.18
CA GLU A 82 -40.85 -54.60 -5.63
C GLU A 82 -41.84 -53.60 -6.24
N GLY A 83 -41.38 -52.84 -7.25
CA GLY A 83 -42.15 -51.80 -7.91
C GLY A 83 -41.33 -51.13 -9.02
N ASN A 84 -42.01 -50.52 -10.00
CA ASN A 84 -41.39 -49.80 -11.11
C ASN A 84 -42.00 -48.41 -11.24
N TYR A 85 -41.20 -47.33 -11.12
CA TYR A 85 -41.64 -45.97 -11.38
C TYR A 85 -40.78 -45.31 -12.47
N THR A 86 -41.43 -44.51 -13.31
CA THR A 86 -40.76 -43.62 -14.28
C THR A 86 -40.96 -42.17 -13.84
N CYS A 87 -39.87 -41.42 -13.69
CA CYS A 87 -39.93 -40.00 -13.37
C CYS A 87 -40.35 -39.20 -14.61
N THR A 88 -41.39 -38.37 -14.48
CA THR A 88 -41.75 -37.36 -15.48
C THR A 88 -41.05 -36.03 -15.15
N LYS A 89 -40.50 -35.36 -16.18
CA LYS A 89 -39.87 -34.04 -16.01
C LYS A 89 -40.92 -32.98 -15.66
N CYS A 90 -40.54 -32.02 -14.82
CA CYS A 90 -41.35 -30.83 -14.57
C CYS A 90 -41.56 -30.02 -15.87
N PRO A 91 -42.72 -29.34 -16.03
CA PRO A 91 -42.99 -28.43 -17.14
C PRO A 91 -41.95 -27.30 -17.26
N ASP A 92 -41.78 -26.75 -18.47
CA ASP A 92 -40.85 -25.66 -18.73
C ASP A 92 -41.06 -24.47 -17.78
N HIS A 93 -39.95 -23.91 -17.27
CA HIS A 93 -39.90 -22.82 -16.28
C HIS A 93 -40.37 -23.16 -14.85
N THR A 94 -40.46 -24.45 -14.51
CA THR A 94 -40.69 -24.93 -13.14
C THR A 94 -39.58 -25.86 -12.67
N GLU A 95 -39.31 -25.89 -11.37
CA GLU A 95 -38.34 -26.79 -10.73
C GLU A 95 -39.00 -27.58 -9.61
N TYR A 96 -38.61 -28.85 -9.43
CA TYR A 96 -39.20 -29.75 -8.44
C TYR A 96 -38.76 -29.36 -7.03
N ASP A 97 -39.69 -28.91 -6.20
CA ASP A 97 -39.46 -28.62 -4.79
C ASP A 97 -39.55 -29.94 -4.00
N ILE A 98 -38.42 -30.44 -3.49
CA ILE A 98 -38.31 -31.71 -2.75
C ILE A 98 -39.09 -31.65 -1.43
N THR A 99 -39.24 -30.47 -0.83
CA THR A 99 -39.92 -30.30 0.47
C THR A 99 -41.43 -30.29 0.31
N LYS A 100 -41.93 -29.71 -0.80
CA LYS A 100 -43.36 -29.66 -1.12
C LYS A 100 -43.82 -30.77 -2.06
N MET A 101 -42.89 -31.58 -2.56
CA MET A 101 -43.10 -32.65 -3.55
C MET A 101 -43.92 -32.20 -4.78
N GLN A 102 -43.65 -30.99 -5.31
CA GLN A 102 -44.34 -30.44 -6.47
C GLN A 102 -43.46 -29.48 -7.29
N CYS A 103 -43.74 -29.34 -8.58
CA CYS A 103 -43.04 -28.37 -9.43
C CYS A 103 -43.49 -26.94 -9.09
N THR A 104 -42.54 -26.03 -8.85
CA THR A 104 -42.82 -24.62 -8.49
C THR A 104 -42.16 -23.65 -9.46
N SER A 105 -42.76 -22.46 -9.63
CA SER A 105 -42.28 -21.43 -10.56
C SER A 105 -41.06 -20.68 -10.01
N VAL A 106 -40.05 -20.47 -10.86
CA VAL A 106 -38.80 -19.78 -10.50
C VAL A 106 -39.03 -18.26 -10.42
N ARG A 107 -39.17 -17.70 -9.22
CA ARG A 107 -39.24 -16.23 -9.02
C ARG A 107 -37.87 -15.57 -9.28
N LYS A 108 -37.72 -14.84 -10.40
CA LYS A 108 -36.57 -13.93 -10.66
C LYS A 108 -36.64 -12.62 -9.84
N GLN A 109 -36.72 -12.71 -8.51
CA GLN A 109 -36.66 -11.54 -7.63
C GLN A 109 -35.50 -11.74 -6.66
N ASN A 110 -34.32 -11.17 -6.95
CA ASN A 110 -33.23 -10.90 -5.97
C ASN A 110 -32.01 -10.16 -6.58
N PHE A 111 -31.85 -10.12 -7.92
CA PHE A 111 -30.68 -9.45 -8.53
C PHE A 111 -30.74 -7.92 -8.50
N TYR A 112 -31.91 -7.32 -8.75
CA TYR A 112 -32.08 -5.86 -8.77
C TYR A 112 -31.95 -5.21 -7.38
N LEU A 113 -32.46 -5.84 -6.31
CA LEU A 113 -32.28 -5.33 -4.94
C LEU A 113 -30.80 -5.31 -4.53
N GLY A 114 -30.04 -6.36 -4.82
CA GLY A 114 -28.59 -6.41 -4.55
C GLY A 114 -27.80 -5.32 -5.29
N LEU A 115 -28.13 -5.05 -6.55
CA LEU A 115 -27.48 -3.98 -7.32
C LEU A 115 -27.79 -2.58 -6.77
N THR A 116 -29.04 -2.34 -6.34
CA THR A 116 -29.43 -1.05 -5.76
C THR A 116 -28.75 -0.79 -4.42
N THR A 117 -28.62 -1.79 -3.55
CA THR A 117 -27.92 -1.65 -2.26
C THR A 117 -26.42 -1.44 -2.46
N ILE A 118 -25.79 -2.16 -3.39
CA ILE A 118 -24.38 -1.94 -3.76
C ILE A 118 -24.19 -0.52 -4.30
N PHE A 119 -25.07 -0.05 -5.19
CA PHE A 119 -25.01 1.32 -5.72
C PHE A 119 -25.17 2.37 -4.62
N LEU A 120 -26.10 2.19 -3.69
CA LEU A 120 -26.30 3.08 -2.54
C LEU A 120 -25.08 3.10 -1.61
N VAL A 121 -24.49 1.94 -1.30
CA VAL A 121 -23.26 1.85 -0.50
C VAL A 121 -22.09 2.52 -1.21
N GLN A 122 -21.92 2.30 -2.51
CA GLN A 122 -20.87 2.96 -3.30
C GLN A 122 -21.07 4.47 -3.37
N ARG A 123 -22.32 4.93 -3.54
CA ARG A 123 -22.66 6.35 -3.54
C ARG A 123 -22.37 6.98 -2.18
N TRP A 124 -22.80 6.33 -1.09
CA TRP A 124 -22.51 6.77 0.27
C TRP A 124 -21.00 6.84 0.54
N LYS A 125 -20.23 5.80 0.17
CA LYS A 125 -18.76 5.82 0.26
C LYS A 125 -18.16 6.99 -0.51
N ARG A 126 -18.63 7.25 -1.75
CA ARG A 126 -18.20 8.41 -2.56
C ARG A 126 -18.52 9.74 -1.89
N ASP A 127 -19.71 9.88 -1.32
CA ASP A 127 -20.15 11.09 -0.63
C ASP A 127 -19.35 11.35 0.65
N VAL A 128 -19.06 10.31 1.43
CA VAL A 128 -18.18 10.39 2.62
C VAL A 128 -16.78 10.85 2.22
N GLN A 129 -16.19 10.24 1.18
CA GLN A 129 -14.88 10.64 0.67
C GLN A 129 -14.88 12.08 0.15
N LYS A 130 -15.95 12.52 -0.52
CA LYS A 130 -16.11 13.91 -0.98
C LYS A 130 -16.21 14.90 0.19
N LYS A 131 -16.96 14.55 1.25
CA LYS A 131 -17.03 15.36 2.48
C LYS A 131 -15.67 15.45 3.17
N LEU A 132 -14.93 14.34 3.25
CA LEU A 132 -13.61 14.30 3.86
C LEU A 132 -12.58 15.14 3.07
N ARG A 133 -12.55 15.01 1.73
CA ARG A 133 -11.72 15.85 0.86
C ARG A 133 -11.99 17.35 1.05
N ARG A 134 -13.27 17.74 1.10
CA ARG A 134 -13.66 19.13 1.39
C ARG A 134 -13.24 19.60 2.78
N LYS A 135 -13.29 18.72 3.77
CA LYS A 135 -12.81 19.01 5.13
C LYS A 135 -11.31 19.29 5.11
N TYR A 136 -10.52 18.45 4.44
CA TYR A 136 -9.08 18.66 4.31
C TYR A 136 -8.74 19.91 3.51
N PHE A 137 -9.42 20.14 2.39
CA PHE A 137 -9.24 21.34 1.60
C PHE A 137 -9.42 22.62 2.43
N ARG A 138 -10.46 22.68 3.27
CA ARG A 138 -10.68 23.81 4.20
C ARG A 138 -9.61 23.88 5.29
N ARG A 139 -9.25 22.74 5.90
CA ARG A 139 -8.22 22.67 6.96
C ARG A 139 -6.86 23.15 6.47
N ASN A 140 -6.52 22.82 5.22
CA ASN A 140 -5.25 23.15 4.59
C ASN A 140 -5.28 24.52 3.90
N ASN A 141 -6.17 25.42 4.31
CA ASN A 141 -6.32 26.78 3.79
C ASN A 141 -6.50 26.88 2.27
N GLY A 142 -7.12 25.88 1.64
CA GLY A 142 -7.27 25.85 0.18
C GLY A 142 -8.08 27.01 -0.40
N LEU A 143 -9.04 27.54 0.36
CA LEU A 143 -9.80 28.73 -0.03
C LEU A 143 -8.89 29.98 -0.12
N LEU A 144 -7.94 30.12 0.80
CA LEU A 144 -6.99 31.23 0.78
C LEU A 144 -6.06 31.11 -0.42
N LEU A 145 -5.55 29.90 -0.68
CA LEU A 145 -4.67 29.67 -1.83
C LEU A 145 -5.40 29.89 -3.17
N GLU A 146 -6.66 29.46 -3.29
CA GLU A 146 -7.49 29.75 -4.48
C GLU A 146 -7.66 31.25 -4.72
N GLN A 147 -7.90 32.03 -3.66
CA GLN A 147 -8.03 33.49 -3.75
C GLN A 147 -6.72 34.15 -4.18
N LEU A 148 -5.58 33.71 -3.63
CA LEU A 148 -4.26 34.22 -4.01
C LEU A 148 -3.93 33.92 -5.48
N ILE A 149 -4.30 32.73 -5.97
CA ILE A 149 -4.09 32.35 -7.38
C ILE A 149 -5.05 33.11 -8.32
N SER A 150 -6.30 33.34 -7.89
CA SER A 150 -7.30 34.02 -8.72
C SER A 150 -7.10 35.54 -8.79
N GLY A 151 -6.43 36.13 -7.79
CA GLY A 151 -6.17 37.57 -7.71
C GLY A 151 -4.90 38.04 -8.45
N ASP A 152 -4.06 37.12 -8.91
CA ASP A 152 -2.83 37.42 -9.65
C ASP A 152 -2.85 36.69 -11.00
N GLU A 153 -3.02 37.47 -12.09
CA GLU A 153 -3.06 36.93 -13.46
C GLU A 153 -1.79 36.13 -13.81
N ASN A 154 -0.64 36.43 -13.19
CA ASN A 154 0.61 35.69 -13.36
C ASN A 154 0.73 34.47 -12.44
N ALA A 155 -0.01 34.40 -11.33
CA ALA A 155 0.00 33.26 -10.40
C ALA A 155 -0.75 32.04 -10.96
N SER A 156 -1.79 32.27 -11.76
CA SER A 156 -2.54 31.24 -12.50
C SER A 156 -1.63 30.36 -13.38
N GLU A 157 -0.55 30.92 -13.93
CA GLU A 157 0.44 30.18 -14.72
C GLU A 157 1.50 29.47 -13.86
N ARG A 158 1.70 29.90 -12.60
CA ARG A 158 2.81 29.48 -11.75
C ARG A 158 2.48 28.31 -10.82
N THR A 159 1.25 28.19 -10.31
CA THR A 159 0.91 27.13 -9.34
C THR A 159 -0.53 26.67 -9.49
N LYS A 160 -0.73 25.38 -9.78
CA LYS A 160 -2.06 24.78 -9.94
C LYS A 160 -2.53 24.04 -8.70
N ILE A 161 -3.83 24.10 -8.41
CA ILE A 161 -4.46 23.26 -7.39
C ILE A 161 -5.07 22.04 -8.08
N PHE A 162 -4.56 20.86 -7.73
CA PHE A 162 -5.01 19.57 -8.27
C PHE A 162 -6.03 18.91 -7.35
N SER A 163 -7.00 18.22 -7.93
CA SER A 163 -7.85 17.30 -7.16
C SER A 163 -7.11 15.99 -6.86
N LEU A 164 -7.41 15.35 -5.72
CA LEU A 164 -6.86 14.04 -5.39
C LEU A 164 -7.25 12.98 -6.44
N GLU A 165 -8.42 13.12 -7.06
CA GLU A 165 -8.89 12.20 -8.09
C GLU A 165 -8.01 12.27 -9.35
N GLU A 166 -7.59 13.48 -9.72
CA GLU A 166 -6.68 13.71 -10.85
C GLU A 166 -5.30 13.11 -10.58
N LEU A 167 -4.73 13.36 -9.40
CA LEU A 167 -3.43 12.80 -9.04
C LEU A 167 -3.48 11.27 -8.91
N LYS A 168 -4.58 10.70 -8.42
CA LYS A 168 -4.81 9.25 -8.44
C LYS A 168 -4.84 8.71 -9.85
N ARG A 169 -5.55 9.37 -10.78
CA ARG A 169 -5.57 8.93 -12.18
C ARG A 169 -4.16 8.99 -12.80
N ALA A 170 -3.45 10.09 -12.57
CA ALA A 170 -2.11 10.30 -13.11
C ALA A 170 -1.08 9.27 -12.63
N THR A 171 -1.25 8.74 -11.42
CA THR A 171 -0.33 7.80 -10.77
C THR A 171 -0.82 6.35 -10.76
N ASN A 172 -1.89 6.03 -11.49
CA ASN A 172 -2.55 4.72 -11.40
C ASN A 172 -2.86 4.31 -9.94
N ASN A 173 -3.50 5.22 -9.20
CA ASN A 173 -3.82 5.10 -7.78
C ASN A 173 -2.58 4.93 -6.88
N PHE A 174 -1.54 5.74 -7.12
CA PHE A 174 -0.25 5.69 -6.41
C PHE A 174 0.40 4.30 -6.48
N ASP A 175 0.42 3.73 -7.68
CA ASP A 175 0.99 2.42 -7.97
C ASP A 175 2.48 2.35 -7.54
N PRO A 176 2.90 1.32 -6.78
CA PRO A 176 4.30 1.12 -6.41
C PRO A 176 5.26 1.09 -7.60
N ALA A 177 4.83 0.64 -8.79
CA ALA A 177 5.65 0.62 -9.99
C ALA A 177 5.96 2.04 -10.54
N ARG A 178 5.26 3.07 -10.06
CA ARG A 178 5.49 4.47 -10.43
C ARG A 178 6.33 5.23 -9.41
N ILE A 179 6.91 4.56 -8.42
CA ILE A 179 7.74 5.22 -7.41
C ILE A 179 9.06 5.63 -8.04
N LEU A 180 9.40 6.91 -7.88
CA LEU A 180 10.69 7.49 -8.26
C LEU A 180 11.69 7.42 -7.11
N GLY A 181 11.22 7.57 -5.88
CA GLY A 181 12.07 7.54 -4.69
C GLY A 181 11.28 7.49 -3.39
N ARG A 182 11.94 7.03 -2.32
CA ARG A 182 11.43 7.00 -0.94
C ARG A 182 12.46 7.64 -0.02
N GLY A 183 12.02 8.51 0.87
CA GLY A 183 12.90 9.18 1.83
C GLY A 183 12.16 9.64 3.09
N GLY A 184 12.88 10.38 3.95
CA GLY A 184 12.33 10.90 5.21
C GLY A 184 11.10 11.80 5.04
N HIS A 185 10.98 12.46 3.88
CA HIS A 185 9.88 13.36 3.52
C HIS A 185 8.78 12.68 2.69
N GLY A 186 8.75 11.34 2.66
CA GLY A 186 7.70 10.56 2.00
C GLY A 186 8.12 9.82 0.73
N THR A 187 7.15 9.61 -0.16
CA THR A 187 7.33 8.88 -1.43
C THR A 187 7.00 9.78 -2.60
N VAL A 188 7.86 9.76 -3.61
CA VAL A 188 7.65 10.50 -4.86
C VAL A 188 7.19 9.53 -5.94
N TYR A 189 6.10 9.88 -6.62
CA TYR A 189 5.49 9.08 -7.68
C TYR A 189 5.58 9.80 -9.03
N LYS A 190 5.84 9.06 -10.10
CA LYS A 190 5.72 9.52 -11.48
C LYS A 190 4.24 9.57 -11.88
N GLY A 191 3.74 10.77 -12.16
CA GLY A 191 2.42 11.04 -12.68
C GLY A 191 2.44 11.39 -14.16
N ILE A 192 1.39 11.00 -14.89
CA ILE A 192 1.11 11.52 -16.24
C ILE A 192 -0.27 12.17 -16.20
N LEU A 193 -0.32 13.50 -16.30
CA LEU A 193 -1.56 14.27 -16.26
C LEU A 193 -2.37 14.07 -17.55
N SER A 194 -3.64 14.48 -17.55
CA SER A 194 -4.54 14.33 -18.71
C SER A 194 -4.07 15.07 -19.97
N ASN A 195 -3.31 16.14 -19.78
CA ASN A 195 -2.66 16.89 -20.86
C ASN A 195 -1.31 16.31 -21.29
N GLN A 196 -0.99 15.07 -20.88
CA GLN A 196 0.27 14.38 -21.13
C GLN A 196 1.50 14.99 -20.44
N HIS A 197 1.33 16.00 -19.59
CA HIS A 197 2.44 16.54 -18.82
C HIS A 197 2.88 15.52 -17.76
N VAL A 198 4.17 15.19 -17.76
CA VAL A 198 4.77 14.25 -16.82
C VAL A 198 5.23 15.02 -15.58
N VAL A 199 4.78 14.56 -14.41
CA VAL A 199 5.01 15.24 -13.12
C VAL A 199 5.58 14.28 -12.08
N ALA A 200 6.25 14.84 -11.08
CA ALA A 200 6.65 14.13 -9.86
C ALA A 200 5.72 14.54 -8.71
N ILE A 201 5.06 13.58 -8.07
CA ILE A 201 4.07 13.81 -7.01
C ILE A 201 4.64 13.32 -5.69
N LYS A 202 5.01 14.24 -4.80
CA LYS A 202 5.52 13.96 -3.45
C LYS A 202 4.35 13.76 -2.49
N LYS A 203 4.34 12.59 -1.84
CA LYS A 203 3.32 12.17 -0.87
C LYS A 203 3.99 11.78 0.44
N SER A 204 3.74 12.54 1.50
CA SER A 204 4.18 12.20 2.85
C SER A 204 3.59 10.87 3.32
N GLN A 205 4.42 10.00 3.89
CA GLN A 205 4.01 8.68 4.37
C GLN A 205 3.53 8.68 5.83
N ILE A 206 4.08 9.57 6.65
CA ILE A 206 3.81 9.63 8.09
C ILE A 206 3.16 10.98 8.38
N ILE A 207 2.03 10.97 9.08
CA ILE A 207 1.41 12.19 9.59
C ILE A 207 2.18 12.59 10.85
N ARG A 208 3.22 13.42 10.69
CA ARG A 208 3.88 14.10 11.81
C ARG A 208 3.39 15.55 11.86
N GLU A 209 3.36 16.15 13.04
CA GLU A 209 2.91 17.54 13.22
C GLU A 209 3.71 18.55 12.36
N GLY A 210 4.98 18.24 12.02
CA GLY A 210 5.83 19.10 11.19
C GLY A 210 5.58 19.05 9.67
N GLU A 211 4.96 18.00 9.13
CA GLU A 211 4.86 17.81 7.66
C GLU A 211 3.98 18.86 6.96
N ILE A 212 2.95 19.36 7.65
CA ILE A 212 2.12 20.45 7.12
C ILE A 212 2.93 21.76 7.10
N SER A 213 3.82 21.96 8.08
CA SER A 213 4.72 23.12 8.11
C SER A 213 5.72 23.05 6.96
N ASP A 214 6.34 21.88 6.73
CA ASP A 214 7.27 21.66 5.61
C ASP A 214 6.57 21.91 4.27
N PHE A 215 5.31 21.46 4.10
CA PHE A 215 4.51 21.76 2.92
C PHE A 215 4.28 23.26 2.73
N ILE A 216 3.80 23.96 3.76
CA ILE A 216 3.50 25.40 3.69
C ILE A 216 4.78 26.16 3.34
N ASN A 217 5.89 25.80 3.97
CA ASN A 217 7.20 26.39 3.75
C ASN A 217 7.68 26.17 2.31
N GLU A 218 7.58 24.94 1.81
CA GLU A 218 7.99 24.60 0.45
C GLU A 218 7.16 25.35 -0.61
N VAL A 219 5.84 25.47 -0.44
CA VAL A 219 4.99 26.29 -1.33
C VAL A 219 5.34 27.78 -1.23
N ALA A 220 5.54 28.29 -0.02
CA ALA A 220 5.85 29.70 0.20
C ALA A 220 7.19 30.10 -0.41
N ILE A 221 8.22 29.26 -0.29
CA ILE A 221 9.54 29.49 -0.87
C ILE A 221 9.49 29.32 -2.39
N LEU A 222 8.98 28.19 -2.89
CA LEU A 222 9.00 27.87 -4.33
C LEU A 222 8.10 28.78 -5.17
N SER A 223 7.08 29.41 -4.58
CA SER A 223 6.27 30.43 -5.27
C SER A 223 6.98 31.76 -5.47
N GLN A 224 8.04 32.04 -4.69
CA GLN A 224 8.77 33.30 -4.71
C GLN A 224 10.10 33.23 -5.47
N ILE A 225 10.55 32.03 -5.85
CA ILE A 225 11.82 31.84 -6.55
C ILE A 225 11.64 31.31 -7.97
N ASN A 226 12.51 31.75 -8.88
CA ASN A 226 12.53 31.28 -10.25
C ASN A 226 13.97 31.22 -10.75
N HIS A 227 14.56 30.03 -10.76
CA HIS A 227 15.95 29.82 -11.18
C HIS A 227 16.07 28.57 -12.05
N ARG A 228 16.90 28.63 -13.09
CA ARG A 228 17.04 27.54 -14.07
C ARG A 228 17.55 26.22 -13.44
N ASN A 229 18.31 26.30 -12.35
CA ASN A 229 18.87 25.13 -11.64
C ASN A 229 18.13 24.81 -10.33
N ILE A 230 16.86 25.21 -10.22
CA ILE A 230 15.97 24.84 -9.11
C ILE A 230 14.76 24.12 -9.70
N VAL A 231 14.29 23.05 -9.04
CA VAL A 231 13.10 22.32 -9.47
C VAL A 231 11.87 23.22 -9.37
N LYS A 232 11.08 23.25 -10.45
CA LYS A 232 9.85 24.04 -10.50
C LYS A 232 8.70 23.29 -9.82
N LEU A 233 8.05 23.98 -8.87
CA LEU A 233 6.77 23.55 -8.33
C LEU A 233 5.68 23.78 -9.39
N PHE A 234 5.01 22.72 -9.81
CA PHE A 234 3.91 22.80 -10.77
C PHE A 234 2.56 23.05 -10.07
N GLY A 235 2.42 22.55 -8.84
CA GLY A 235 1.23 22.76 -8.04
C GLY A 235 1.15 21.92 -6.78
N CYS A 236 -0.03 21.85 -6.19
CA CYS A 236 -0.28 21.06 -4.99
C CYS A 236 -1.70 20.47 -4.98
N CYS A 237 -1.94 19.49 -4.11
CA CYS A 237 -3.28 19.00 -3.79
C CYS A 237 -3.52 19.11 -2.29
N LEU A 238 -4.62 19.78 -1.93
CA LEU A 238 -4.98 20.10 -0.54
C LEU A 238 -6.11 19.19 0.00
N GLU A 239 -6.58 18.24 -0.81
CA GLU A 239 -7.71 17.35 -0.48
C GLU A 239 -7.34 16.14 0.40
N THR A 240 -6.10 16.09 0.89
CA THR A 240 -5.53 15.04 1.74
C THR A 240 -5.17 15.58 3.12
N GLU A 241 -5.01 14.69 4.11
CA GLU A 241 -4.67 15.10 5.48
C GLU A 241 -3.35 15.88 5.55
N VAL A 242 -2.30 15.35 4.92
CA VAL A 242 -1.10 16.11 4.57
C VAL A 242 -1.18 16.43 3.08
N PRO A 243 -1.09 17.70 2.67
CA PRO A 243 -1.08 18.09 1.26
C PRO A 243 -0.02 17.37 0.41
N LEU A 244 -0.30 17.24 -0.88
CA LEU A 244 0.62 16.68 -1.87
C LEU A 244 1.28 17.81 -2.66
N LEU A 245 2.56 17.65 -3.00
CA LEU A 245 3.28 18.57 -3.88
C LEU A 245 3.46 17.94 -5.25
N VAL A 246 3.34 18.75 -6.30
CA VAL A 246 3.45 18.34 -7.71
C VAL A 246 4.53 19.19 -8.36
N TYR A 247 5.57 18.55 -8.87
CA TYR A 247 6.72 19.18 -9.53
C TYR A 247 6.81 18.74 -10.98
N ASP A 248 7.56 19.50 -11.77
CA ASP A 248 8.01 19.02 -13.08
C ASP A 248 8.87 17.76 -12.90
N PHE A 249 8.64 16.76 -13.75
CA PHE A 249 9.39 15.51 -13.70
C PHE A 249 10.81 15.68 -14.24
N ILE A 250 11.80 15.28 -13.45
CA ILE A 250 13.22 15.32 -13.81
C ILE A 250 13.70 13.89 -14.13
N PRO A 251 14.06 13.57 -15.39
CA PRO A 251 14.13 12.19 -15.87
C PRO A 251 15.37 11.40 -15.49
N ASN A 252 16.54 12.03 -15.29
CA ASN A 252 17.79 11.30 -15.07
C ASN A 252 18.04 11.00 -13.58
N GLY A 253 17.03 11.21 -12.72
CA GLY A 253 17.10 10.89 -11.30
C GLY A 253 17.98 11.87 -10.53
N SER A 254 18.52 11.40 -9.40
CA SER A 254 19.38 12.19 -8.53
C SER A 254 20.87 11.98 -8.83
N LEU A 255 21.69 13.00 -8.54
CA LEU A 255 23.14 12.90 -8.60
C LEU A 255 23.66 11.73 -7.75
N PHE A 256 23.07 11.48 -6.58
CA PHE A 256 23.44 10.34 -5.73
C PHE A 256 23.32 9.00 -6.47
N GLU A 257 22.24 8.79 -7.22
CA GLU A 257 22.04 7.57 -8.00
C GLU A 257 23.05 7.48 -9.15
N SER A 258 23.33 8.59 -9.83
CA SER A 258 24.35 8.62 -10.89
C SER A 258 25.77 8.36 -10.39
N LEU A 259 26.06 8.69 -9.13
CA LEU A 259 27.39 8.50 -8.53
C LEU A 259 27.61 7.11 -7.95
N HIS A 260 26.57 6.52 -7.34
CA HIS A 260 26.74 5.38 -6.43
C HIS A 260 25.97 4.12 -6.82
N HIS A 261 25.36 4.09 -8.01
CA HIS A 261 24.59 2.93 -8.47
C HIS A 261 25.43 2.02 -9.39
N ASP A 262 25.62 0.75 -8.98
CA ASP A 262 26.50 -0.24 -9.63
C ASP A 262 25.98 -0.80 -10.98
N SER A 263 24.96 -0.21 -11.58
CA SER A 263 24.36 -0.77 -12.80
C SER A 263 25.13 -0.34 -14.05
N SER A 264 25.73 -1.32 -14.74
CA SER A 264 26.42 -1.24 -16.04
C SER A 264 25.63 -0.62 -17.23
N ASN A 265 24.41 -0.13 -16.99
CA ASN A 265 23.50 0.43 -18.00
C ASN A 265 23.29 1.94 -17.88
N MET A 266 23.89 2.62 -16.88
CA MET A 266 23.90 4.09 -16.83
C MET A 266 25.22 4.63 -17.38
N VAL A 267 25.14 5.65 -18.23
CA VAL A 267 26.32 6.41 -18.68
C VAL A 267 26.91 7.08 -17.45
N SER A 268 28.14 6.71 -17.08
CA SER A 268 28.86 7.33 -15.97
C SER A 268 29.06 8.82 -16.27
N LEU A 269 28.90 9.67 -15.24
CA LEU A 269 29.15 11.10 -15.37
C LEU A 269 30.65 11.34 -15.57
N THR A 270 30.98 12.02 -16.66
CA THR A 270 32.36 12.47 -16.90
C THR A 270 32.78 13.50 -15.85
N TRP A 271 34.07 13.71 -15.68
CA TRP A 271 34.61 14.74 -14.81
C TRP A 271 34.12 16.14 -15.20
N ASN A 272 34.04 16.42 -16.50
CA ASN A 272 33.48 17.68 -17.00
C ASN A 272 31.99 17.86 -16.62
N ASP A 273 31.20 16.79 -16.68
CA ASP A 273 29.82 16.84 -16.19
C ASP A 273 29.76 17.13 -14.70
N CYS A 274 30.67 16.54 -13.91
CA CYS A 274 30.75 16.77 -12.46
C CYS A 274 31.06 18.23 -12.12
N LEU A 275 32.03 18.84 -12.81
CA LEU A 275 32.37 20.26 -12.65
C LEU A 275 31.19 21.17 -13.04
N ARG A 276 30.51 20.86 -14.14
CA ARG A 276 29.31 21.60 -14.57
C ARG A 276 28.18 21.50 -13.54
N ILE A 277 27.86 20.29 -13.08
CA ILE A 277 26.82 20.04 -12.07
C ILE A 277 27.14 20.78 -10.77
N ALA A 278 28.39 20.73 -10.31
CA ALA A 278 28.84 21.45 -9.12
C ALA A 278 28.65 22.97 -9.28
N SER A 279 29.07 23.52 -10.42
CA SER A 279 28.91 24.95 -10.73
C SER A 279 27.44 25.38 -10.78
N GLU A 280 26.58 24.59 -11.44
CA GLU A 280 25.14 24.86 -11.55
C GLU A 280 24.41 24.78 -10.20
N ALA A 281 24.75 23.79 -9.37
CA ALA A 281 24.21 23.66 -8.02
C ALA A 281 24.70 24.79 -7.11
N ALA A 282 25.98 25.16 -7.17
CA ALA A 282 26.53 26.30 -6.43
C ALA A 282 25.87 27.62 -6.88
N GLY A 283 25.61 27.79 -8.17
CA GLY A 283 24.88 28.93 -8.72
C GLY A 283 23.45 29.02 -8.16
N ALA A 284 22.74 27.90 -8.04
CA ALA A 284 21.43 27.86 -7.40
C ALA A 284 21.48 28.24 -5.92
N LEU A 285 22.46 27.74 -5.15
CA LEU A 285 22.63 28.09 -3.74
C LEU A 285 22.99 29.57 -3.56
N CYS A 286 23.90 30.09 -4.38
CA CYS A 286 24.25 31.51 -4.40
C CYS A 286 23.02 32.40 -4.66
N TYR A 287 22.18 32.00 -5.63
CA TYR A 287 20.91 32.68 -5.89
C TYR A 287 20.02 32.70 -4.64
N LEU A 288 19.84 31.57 -3.97
CA LEU A 288 19.01 31.48 -2.76
C LEU A 288 19.53 32.36 -1.61
N HIS A 289 20.84 32.40 -1.41
CA HIS A 289 21.46 33.13 -0.31
C HIS A 289 21.49 34.64 -0.54
N SER A 290 21.73 35.08 -1.78
CA SER A 290 22.16 36.46 -2.07
C SER A 290 21.32 37.21 -3.12
N ALA A 291 20.68 36.51 -4.05
CA ALA A 291 19.99 37.16 -5.19
C ALA A 291 18.46 37.05 -5.13
N ALA A 292 17.92 36.14 -4.34
CA ALA A 292 16.50 36.07 -4.05
C ALA A 292 16.04 37.30 -3.25
N SER A 293 14.77 37.67 -3.37
CA SER A 293 14.19 38.84 -2.69
C SER A 293 14.33 38.79 -1.16
N ILE A 294 14.38 37.58 -0.60
CA ILE A 294 14.69 37.31 0.80
C ILE A 294 15.68 36.14 0.82
N SER A 295 16.70 36.22 1.68
CA SER A 295 17.70 35.16 1.80
C SER A 295 17.05 33.86 2.29
N ILE A 296 17.37 32.75 1.61
CA ILE A 296 16.80 31.43 1.89
C ILE A 296 17.95 30.44 2.12
N PHE A 297 18.01 29.83 3.29
CA PHE A 297 18.93 28.73 3.58
C PHE A 297 18.25 27.40 3.26
N HIS A 298 18.88 26.56 2.45
CA HIS A 298 18.31 25.31 1.96
C HIS A 298 18.21 24.25 3.07
N ARG A 299 19.22 24.14 3.94
CA ARG A 299 19.35 23.25 5.12
C ARG A 299 19.43 21.75 4.86
N ASN A 300 19.17 21.31 3.63
CA ASN A 300 19.21 19.90 3.25
C ASN A 300 19.93 19.68 1.91
N VAL A 301 21.07 20.35 1.72
CA VAL A 301 21.90 20.17 0.52
C VAL A 301 22.57 18.80 0.56
N LYS A 302 22.36 18.00 -0.49
CA LYS A 302 22.94 16.66 -0.65
C LYS A 302 22.80 16.19 -2.10
N SER A 303 23.60 15.22 -2.51
CA SER A 303 23.55 14.67 -3.88
C SER A 303 22.21 14.01 -4.23
N SER A 304 21.42 13.53 -3.25
CA SER A 304 20.07 13.01 -3.49
C SER A 304 19.01 14.09 -3.76
N ASN A 305 19.32 15.34 -3.41
CA ASN A 305 18.44 16.50 -3.62
C ASN A 305 18.89 17.37 -4.81
N ILE A 306 19.96 16.96 -5.52
CA ILE A 306 20.41 17.54 -6.79
C ILE A 306 19.96 16.58 -7.89
N LEU A 307 18.92 16.94 -8.64
CA LEU A 307 18.38 16.12 -9.73
C LEU A 307 19.01 16.49 -11.08
N LEU A 308 18.99 15.57 -12.03
CA LEU A 308 19.57 15.75 -13.37
C LEU A 308 18.50 15.72 -14.45
N ASP A 309 18.40 16.79 -15.23
CA ASP A 309 17.48 16.85 -16.37
C ASP A 309 17.99 16.05 -17.59
N THR A 310 17.26 16.11 -18.71
CA THR A 310 17.60 15.37 -19.94
C THR A 310 19.00 15.67 -20.47
N ASN A 311 19.56 16.85 -20.15
CA ASN A 311 20.87 17.32 -20.60
C ASN A 311 21.93 17.18 -19.49
N ASN A 312 21.63 16.42 -18.43
CA ASN A 312 22.40 16.33 -17.19
C ASN A 312 22.63 17.69 -16.52
N ALA A 313 21.76 18.68 -16.74
CA ALA A 313 21.83 19.92 -16.00
C ALA A 313 21.22 19.73 -14.59
N ALA A 314 21.85 20.34 -13.60
CA ALA A 314 21.51 20.21 -12.19
C ALA A 314 20.25 20.99 -11.83
N LYS A 315 19.40 20.39 -11.00
CA LYS A 315 18.20 20.97 -10.42
C LYS A 315 18.16 20.71 -8.91
N VAL A 316 18.36 21.74 -8.10
CA VAL A 316 18.22 21.66 -6.63
C VAL A 316 16.74 21.49 -6.26
N SER A 317 16.46 20.59 -5.32
CA SER A 317 15.11 20.18 -4.92
C SER A 317 14.99 19.98 -3.41
N ASP A 318 13.77 19.73 -2.94
CA ASP A 318 13.42 19.39 -1.55
C ASP A 318 13.62 20.54 -0.55
N PHE A 319 12.77 21.56 -0.70
CA PHE A 319 12.80 22.80 0.09
C PHE A 319 11.99 22.72 1.40
N GLY A 320 11.47 21.55 1.76
CA GLY A 320 10.65 21.37 2.96
C GLY A 320 11.36 21.81 4.24
N ALA A 321 12.66 21.55 4.35
CA ALA A 321 13.48 21.95 5.48
C ALA A 321 14.00 23.39 5.40
N SER A 322 13.88 24.07 4.26
CA SER A 322 14.51 25.38 4.01
C SER A 322 13.96 26.47 4.93
N ARG A 323 14.67 27.59 5.05
CA ARG A 323 14.26 28.67 5.94
C ARG A 323 14.54 30.03 5.34
N VAL A 324 13.52 30.88 5.37
CA VAL A 324 13.64 32.30 5.03
C VAL A 324 14.29 33.04 6.18
N VAL A 325 15.24 33.92 5.86
CA VAL A 325 16.04 34.67 6.82
C VAL A 325 15.70 36.16 6.66
N PRO A 326 15.24 36.83 7.74
CA PRO A 326 15.01 38.27 7.73
C PRO A 326 16.26 39.06 7.32
N ILE A 327 16.07 40.20 6.63
CA ILE A 327 17.16 41.02 6.07
C ILE A 327 18.15 41.52 7.15
N ASP A 328 17.68 41.67 8.38
CA ASP A 328 18.45 42.15 9.53
C ASP A 328 19.23 41.06 10.28
N GLN A 329 19.19 39.80 9.80
CA GLN A 329 19.79 38.66 10.48
C GLN A 329 20.75 37.90 9.57
N THR A 330 21.91 37.53 10.11
CA THR A 330 22.88 36.64 9.45
C THR A 330 22.76 35.19 9.90
N HIS A 331 22.08 34.95 11.02
CA HIS A 331 21.90 33.63 11.60
C HIS A 331 20.51 33.50 12.22
N VAL A 332 20.02 32.27 12.31
CA VAL A 332 18.70 31.95 12.86
C VAL A 332 18.80 30.80 13.85
N ALA A 333 18.35 31.02 15.09
CA ALA A 333 18.22 29.95 16.06
C ALA A 333 17.02 29.05 15.68
N THR A 334 17.28 27.75 15.47
CA THR A 334 16.26 26.80 15.05
C THR A 334 16.60 25.38 15.47
N ASN A 335 15.58 24.53 15.60
CA ASN A 335 15.78 23.09 15.75
C ASN A 335 16.66 22.55 14.62
N VAL A 336 17.57 21.66 14.97
CA VAL A 336 18.50 21.02 14.03
C VAL A 336 17.72 20.12 13.08
N GLN A 337 17.90 20.35 11.77
CA GLN A 337 17.28 19.57 10.69
C GLN A 337 18.28 19.44 9.54
N GLY A 338 18.31 18.28 8.88
CA GLY A 338 19.25 17.97 7.81
C GLY A 338 19.44 16.45 7.65
N THR A 339 20.40 16.06 6.81
CA THR A 339 20.72 14.65 6.55
C THR A 339 22.07 14.28 7.16
N PHE A 340 22.11 13.18 7.90
CA PHE A 340 23.35 12.65 8.48
C PHE A 340 24.42 12.38 7.40
N GLY A 341 25.67 12.76 7.69
CA GLY A 341 26.77 12.77 6.71
C GLY A 341 27.00 14.12 6.02
N TYR A 342 25.99 15.00 6.00
CA TYR A 342 26.08 16.35 5.41
C TYR A 342 26.00 17.48 6.45
N PHE A 343 25.75 17.14 7.71
CA PHE A 343 25.54 18.12 8.78
C PHE A 343 26.78 18.97 9.02
N ASP A 344 26.58 20.29 8.98
CA ASP A 344 27.46 21.25 9.61
C ASP A 344 27.52 20.98 11.12
N PRO A 345 28.70 20.64 11.68
CA PRO A 345 28.84 20.33 13.08
C PRO A 345 28.72 21.57 13.98
N GLU A 346 28.99 22.78 13.50
CA GLU A 346 28.77 24.01 14.28
C GLU A 346 27.27 24.24 14.48
N TYR A 347 26.50 24.19 13.39
CA TYR A 347 25.04 24.26 13.47
C TYR A 347 24.44 23.15 14.32
N TYR A 348 24.95 21.92 14.20
CA TYR A 348 24.47 20.78 14.99
C TYR A 348 24.66 21.01 16.51
N GLN A 349 25.78 21.62 16.91
CA GLN A 349 26.10 21.86 18.32
C GLN A 349 25.41 23.10 18.88
N THR A 350 25.36 24.19 18.12
CA THR A 350 24.90 25.50 18.59
C THR A 350 23.41 25.75 18.33
N GLY A 351 22.82 25.05 17.36
CA GLY A 351 21.47 25.33 16.85
C GLY A 351 21.38 26.66 16.08
N GLN A 352 22.51 27.32 15.80
CA GLN A 352 22.57 28.56 15.03
C GLN A 352 22.81 28.23 13.56
N LEU A 353 21.79 28.49 12.74
CA LEU A 353 21.87 28.27 11.31
C LEU A 353 22.31 29.55 10.60
N ASN A 354 23.28 29.43 9.70
CA ASN A 354 23.69 30.50 8.77
C ASN A 354 23.85 29.93 7.35
N GLU A 355 24.28 30.75 6.39
CA GLU A 355 24.52 30.33 5.01
C GLU A 355 25.68 29.32 4.90
N LYS A 356 26.61 29.34 5.87
CA LYS A 356 27.78 28.45 5.90
C LYS A 356 27.39 27.00 6.17
N SER A 357 26.25 26.75 6.82
CA SER A 357 25.73 25.40 6.98
C SER A 357 25.42 24.74 5.63
N ASP A 358 24.88 25.49 4.66
CA ASP A 358 24.67 24.98 3.29
C ASP A 358 26.02 24.81 2.55
N VAL A 359 26.98 25.72 2.80
CA VAL A 359 28.34 25.64 2.23
C VAL A 359 29.06 24.38 2.69
N TYR A 360 28.95 24.03 3.97
CA TYR A 360 29.51 22.79 4.53
C TYR A 360 28.89 21.57 3.85
N SER A 361 27.56 21.50 3.80
CA SER A 361 26.84 20.40 3.13
C SER A 361 27.20 20.28 1.65
N PHE A 362 27.39 21.41 0.95
CA PHE A 362 27.87 21.41 -0.43
C PHE A 362 29.33 20.94 -0.56
N GLY A 363 30.19 21.25 0.42
CA GLY A 363 31.55 20.69 0.50
C GLY A 363 31.56 19.16 0.51
N VAL A 364 30.60 18.53 1.21
CA VAL A 364 30.42 17.07 1.17
C VAL A 364 30.07 16.57 -0.23
N VAL A 365 29.19 17.27 -0.95
CA VAL A 365 28.85 16.93 -2.33
C VAL A 365 30.09 17.01 -3.24
N LEU A 366 30.95 18.01 -3.06
CA LEU A 366 32.22 18.10 -3.80
C LEU A 366 33.12 16.89 -3.52
N LEU A 367 33.17 16.40 -2.28
CA LEU A 367 33.90 15.18 -1.93
C LEU A 367 33.31 13.93 -2.58
N GLU A 368 31.97 13.81 -2.64
CA GLU A 368 31.33 12.71 -3.36
C GLU A 368 31.70 12.69 -4.85
N LEU A 369 31.78 13.87 -5.48
CA LEU A 369 32.19 14.00 -6.88
C LEU A 369 33.65 13.59 -7.11
N LEU A 370 34.56 13.99 -6.21
CA LEU A 370 35.99 13.69 -6.30
C LEU A 370 36.34 12.23 -5.98
N ILE A 371 35.76 11.70 -4.90
CA ILE A 371 36.18 10.42 -4.29
C ILE A 371 35.26 9.28 -4.73
N ARG A 372 34.07 9.57 -5.25
CA ARG A 372 33.04 8.58 -5.64
C ARG A 372 32.69 7.60 -4.52
N LYS A 373 32.72 8.09 -3.27
CA LYS A 373 32.28 7.37 -2.06
C LYS A 373 31.02 8.01 -1.51
N LYS A 374 30.19 7.20 -0.87
CA LYS A 374 29.00 7.69 -0.16
C LYS A 374 29.43 8.59 1.02
N PRO A 375 28.59 9.58 1.41
CA PRO A 375 28.88 10.50 2.53
C PRO A 375 29.14 9.77 3.85
N VAL A 376 28.47 8.63 4.02
CA VAL A 376 28.74 7.65 5.06
C VAL A 376 28.95 6.32 4.36
N PHE A 377 30.11 5.71 4.56
CA PHE A 377 30.48 4.43 3.95
C PHE A 377 31.02 3.47 5.01
N THR A 378 31.02 2.18 4.69
CA THR A 378 31.59 1.16 5.58
C THR A 378 33.08 1.04 5.29
N ALA A 379 33.91 1.35 6.28
CA ALA A 379 35.36 1.19 6.20
C ALA A 379 35.74 -0.31 6.15
N GLU A 380 37.01 -0.61 5.81
CA GLU A 380 37.54 -1.98 5.82
C GLU A 380 37.44 -2.65 7.19
N SER A 381 37.45 -1.84 8.27
CA SER A 381 37.23 -2.29 9.65
C SER A 381 35.78 -2.74 9.93
N GLY A 382 34.86 -2.54 9.00
CA GLY A 382 33.43 -2.78 9.16
C GLY A 382 32.66 -1.66 9.87
N MET A 383 33.35 -0.60 10.31
CA MET A 383 32.73 0.55 10.97
C MET A 383 32.22 1.57 9.96
N ALA A 384 31.11 2.24 10.30
CA ALA A 384 30.62 3.38 9.52
C ALA A 384 31.57 4.58 9.69
N GLU A 385 32.00 5.14 8.57
CA GLU A 385 32.93 6.27 8.51
C GLU A 385 32.32 7.44 7.73
N SER A 386 32.64 8.67 8.15
CA SER A 386 32.22 9.90 7.47
C SER A 386 33.23 10.28 6.39
N LEU A 387 32.73 10.54 5.19
CA LEU A 387 33.55 10.97 4.05
C LEU A 387 34.33 12.25 4.34
N CYS A 388 33.73 13.18 5.08
CA CYS A 388 34.38 14.43 5.46
C CYS A 388 35.57 14.18 6.38
N ASN A 389 35.39 13.33 7.39
CA ASN A 389 36.46 13.00 8.33
C ASN A 389 37.59 12.23 7.64
N TYR A 390 37.24 11.26 6.80
CA TYR A 390 38.19 10.53 5.97
C TYR A 390 39.04 11.49 5.12
N PHE A 391 38.40 12.37 4.36
CA PHE A 391 39.10 13.34 3.51
C PHE A 391 40.03 14.27 4.31
N LEU A 392 39.52 14.88 5.39
CA LEU A 392 40.30 15.82 6.21
C LEU A 392 41.49 15.16 6.91
N LEU A 393 41.44 13.85 7.16
CA LEU A 393 42.57 13.08 7.69
C LEU A 393 43.59 12.76 6.61
N GLU A 394 43.16 12.22 5.48
CA GLU A 394 44.06 11.78 4.40
C GLU A 394 44.79 12.95 3.73
N ILE A 395 44.12 14.10 3.55
CA ILE A 395 44.71 15.26 2.87
C ILE A 395 45.84 15.93 3.65
N ARG A 396 46.02 15.58 4.94
CA ARG A 396 47.14 16.06 5.77
C ARG A 396 48.45 15.34 5.46
N SER A 397 48.38 14.12 4.94
CA SER A 397 49.55 13.26 4.72
C SER A 397 49.73 12.87 3.25
N ARG A 398 48.70 12.96 2.42
CA ARG A 398 48.69 12.51 1.03
C ARG A 398 48.31 13.63 0.07
N GLN A 399 48.77 13.53 -1.18
CA GLN A 399 48.36 14.45 -2.22
C GLN A 399 46.91 14.15 -2.68
N PRO A 400 46.13 15.16 -3.10
CA PRO A 400 44.77 14.97 -3.60
C PRO A 400 44.63 13.85 -4.65
N LYS A 401 45.58 13.74 -5.59
CA LYS A 401 45.56 12.70 -6.64
C LYS A 401 45.62 11.26 -6.13
N GLU A 402 46.07 11.04 -4.90
CA GLU A 402 46.18 9.70 -4.30
C GLU A 402 44.88 9.23 -3.64
N ILE A 403 43.92 10.14 -3.45
CA ILE A 403 42.65 9.87 -2.72
C ILE A 403 41.41 9.97 -3.61
N VAL A 404 41.51 10.61 -4.77
CA VAL A 404 40.42 10.70 -5.75
C VAL A 404 40.12 9.34 -6.40
N ALA A 405 38.92 9.20 -6.95
CA ALA A 405 38.53 8.00 -7.68
C ALA A 405 39.37 7.79 -8.94
N ALA A 406 39.59 6.52 -9.33
CA ALA A 406 40.38 6.17 -10.51
C ALA A 406 39.87 6.86 -11.79
N GLN A 407 38.56 6.90 -12.01
CA GLN A 407 37.96 7.60 -13.15
C GLN A 407 38.30 9.11 -13.14
N VAL A 408 38.28 9.75 -11.97
CA VAL A 408 38.63 11.18 -11.86
C VAL A 408 40.11 11.38 -12.16
N LEU A 409 40.98 10.48 -11.69
CA LEU A 409 42.41 10.52 -11.99
C LEU A 409 42.73 10.34 -13.48
N GLU A 410 41.91 9.57 -14.21
CA GLU A 410 42.04 9.35 -15.65
C GLU A 410 41.56 10.55 -16.49
N GLU A 411 40.50 11.25 -16.02
CA GLU A 411 39.84 12.30 -16.80
C GLU A 411 40.26 13.73 -16.42
N ALA A 412 40.65 13.97 -15.17
CA ALA A 412 40.96 15.29 -14.62
C ALA A 412 42.47 15.58 -14.64
N ASN A 413 42.83 16.86 -14.83
CA ASN A 413 44.21 17.28 -14.64
C ASN A 413 44.52 17.60 -13.16
N GLU A 414 45.80 17.69 -12.83
CA GLU A 414 46.26 17.90 -11.44
C GLU A 414 45.80 19.26 -10.87
N GLU A 415 45.67 20.30 -11.71
CA GLU A 415 45.18 21.61 -11.29
C GLU A 415 43.69 21.56 -10.90
N GLU A 416 42.86 20.87 -11.70
CA GLU A 416 41.44 20.67 -11.41
C GLU A 416 41.23 19.88 -10.11
N ILE A 417 41.95 18.76 -9.94
CA ILE A 417 41.87 17.94 -8.74
C ILE A 417 42.25 18.77 -7.51
N ASN A 418 43.38 19.48 -7.56
CA ASN A 418 43.85 20.32 -6.45
C ASN A 418 42.90 21.49 -6.18
N GLY A 419 42.33 22.09 -7.22
CA GLY A 419 41.37 23.18 -7.13
C GLY A 419 40.10 22.77 -6.41
N VAL A 420 39.48 21.66 -6.82
CA VAL A 420 38.24 21.16 -6.19
C VAL A 420 38.52 20.63 -4.78
N ALA A 421 39.64 19.94 -4.55
CA ALA A 421 40.02 19.47 -3.22
C ALA A 421 40.24 20.64 -2.24
N SER A 422 40.94 21.69 -2.66
CA SER A 422 41.15 22.89 -1.85
C SER A 422 39.84 23.64 -1.59
N LEU A 423 38.93 23.68 -2.57
CA LEU A 423 37.61 24.27 -2.38
C LEU A 423 36.78 23.49 -1.37
N ALA A 424 36.72 22.16 -1.49
CA ALA A 424 36.02 21.30 -0.55
C ALA A 424 36.59 21.44 0.87
N GLU A 425 37.92 21.46 1.02
CA GLU A 425 38.57 21.70 2.32
C GLU A 425 38.14 23.04 2.93
N LYS A 426 38.11 24.11 2.14
CA LYS A 426 37.65 25.44 2.60
C LYS A 426 36.18 25.45 3.00
N CYS A 427 35.31 24.73 2.27
CA CYS A 427 33.89 24.59 2.61
C CYS A 427 33.66 23.85 3.93
N LEU A 428 34.55 22.92 4.28
CA LEU A 428 34.45 22.07 5.47
C LEU A 428 35.16 22.66 6.71
N ARG A 429 35.73 23.87 6.61
CA ARG A 429 36.33 24.56 7.75
C ARG A 429 35.24 25.06 8.69
N LEU A 430 35.46 24.81 9.98
CA LEU A 430 34.61 25.23 11.10
C LEU A 430 35.13 26.54 11.68
#